data_AF-A0A7G2IZ98-F1
#
_entry.id   AF-A0A7G2IZ98-F1
#
_cell.length_a   1.000
_cell.length_b   1.000
_cell.length_c   1.000
_cell.angle_alpha   90.00
_cell.angle_beta   90.00
_cell.angle_gamma   90.00
#
_symmetry.space_group_name_H-M   'P 1'
#
loop_
_entity.id
_entity.type
_entity.pdbx_description
1 polymer ?
#
loop_
_entity_poly.entity_id
_entity_poly.type
_entity_poly.pdbx_seq_one_letter_code
_entity_poly.pdbx_strand_id
1 'polypeptide(L)'
;MRQEQFFGGHALSELPFINTMWDGERFSVERKNEPDAVISDARMTLSLMVQPEAFRDYLERKGSMAKGVGFFARCLISFPTSTQGSRLITVPVTSQEHIPKFHDRLMEIINESLATNISERLSLKFSPEAEKSWINYYNQIETSIGIQGKNGLSDFKDFASKSAENIARIAALIHYFEGNTGDISECATQSAIEIF
;
A
#
# COMPACT_ATOMS: atom_id res chain seq x y z
N MET A 1 6.00 9.48 19.69
CA MET A 1 4.54 9.65 19.79
C MET A 1 3.94 8.32 20.24
N ARG A 2 3.11 8.26 21.30
CA ARG A 2 2.57 6.99 21.82
C ARG A 2 1.53 6.44 20.83
N GLN A 3 1.61 5.15 20.50
CA GLN A 3 0.74 4.48 19.51
C GLN A 3 -0.75 4.55 19.87
N GLU A 4 -1.10 4.60 21.16
CA GLU A 4 -2.47 4.75 21.66
C GLU A 4 -3.14 6.05 21.19
N GLN A 5 -2.38 7.13 21.02
CA GLN A 5 -2.90 8.43 20.58
C GLN A 5 -3.26 8.47 19.11
N PHE A 6 -2.80 7.51 18.29
CA PHE A 6 -3.04 7.51 16.84
C PHE A 6 -4.31 6.73 16.47
N PHE A 7 -4.56 5.59 17.12
CA PHE A 7 -5.80 4.80 16.94
C PHE A 7 -7.01 5.38 17.70
N GLY A 8 -6.76 6.14 18.76
CA GLY A 8 -7.79 6.91 19.48
C GLY A 8 -7.86 8.39 19.09
N GLY A 9 -6.96 8.87 18.22
CA GLY A 9 -6.87 10.29 17.82
C GLY A 9 -7.51 10.61 16.48
N HIS A 10 -7.58 11.90 16.15
CA HIS A 10 -8.23 12.42 14.95
C HIS A 10 -7.61 11.97 13.61
N ALA A 11 -6.44 11.35 13.62
CA ALA A 11 -5.76 10.94 12.38
C ALA A 11 -6.43 9.74 11.70
N LEU A 12 -6.95 8.77 12.46
CA LEU A 12 -7.69 7.61 11.93
C LEU A 12 -9.21 7.73 12.11
N SER A 13 -9.71 8.89 12.57
CA SER A 13 -11.15 9.11 12.66
C SER A 13 -11.80 9.35 11.30
N GLU A 14 -11.03 9.85 10.32
CA GLU A 14 -11.50 10.19 8.98
C GLU A 14 -10.97 9.20 7.91
N LEU A 15 -11.31 7.92 8.06
CA LEU A 15 -10.97 6.89 7.07
C LEU A 15 -11.45 7.22 5.64
N PRO A 16 -12.63 7.84 5.43
CA PRO A 16 -13.04 8.26 4.09
C PRO A 16 -12.07 9.24 3.44
N PHE A 17 -11.60 10.24 4.20
CA PHE A 17 -10.58 11.18 3.72
C PHE A 17 -9.31 10.45 3.29
N ILE A 18 -8.81 9.53 4.12
CA ILE A 18 -7.61 8.74 3.80
C ILE A 18 -7.81 7.93 2.51
N ASN A 19 -8.98 7.30 2.35
CA ASN A 19 -9.30 6.53 1.15
C ASN A 19 -9.35 7.42 -0.09
N THR A 20 -10.02 8.57 -0.04
CA THR A 20 -10.06 9.54 -1.15
C THR A 20 -8.65 10.01 -1.53
N MET A 21 -7.81 10.32 -0.55
CA MET A 21 -6.42 10.71 -0.81
C MET A 21 -5.59 9.56 -1.41
N TRP A 22 -5.83 8.32 -0.98
CA TRP A 22 -5.19 7.14 -1.57
C TRP A 22 -5.67 6.90 -3.02
N ASP A 23 -6.96 7.09 -3.30
CA ASP A 23 -7.56 6.96 -4.64
C ASP A 23 -7.09 8.09 -5.60
N GLY A 24 -6.49 9.16 -5.06
CA GLY A 24 -6.04 10.32 -5.84
C GLY A 24 -7.18 11.28 -6.23
N GLU A 25 -8.33 11.14 -5.58
CA GLU A 25 -9.52 11.92 -5.82
C GLU A 25 -9.45 13.31 -5.17
N ARG A 26 -10.41 14.19 -5.52
CA ARG A 26 -10.54 15.51 -4.92
C ARG A 26 -11.37 15.44 -3.65
N PHE A 27 -10.97 16.18 -2.62
CA PHE A 27 -11.71 16.25 -1.35
C PHE A 27 -12.07 17.70 -1.03
N SER A 28 -13.36 17.97 -0.82
CA SER A 28 -13.85 19.29 -0.43
C SER A 28 -13.83 19.43 1.08
N VAL A 29 -13.24 20.51 1.57
CA VAL A 29 -13.20 20.88 2.98
C VAL A 29 -14.10 22.09 3.16
N GLU A 30 -15.27 21.87 3.77
CA GLU A 30 -16.18 22.96 4.15
C GLU A 30 -15.58 23.76 5.30
N ARG A 31 -15.56 25.09 5.15
CA ARG A 31 -15.02 25.99 6.17
C ARG A 31 -16.08 26.98 6.63
N LYS A 32 -16.28 27.05 7.95
CA LYS A 32 -17.36 27.86 8.55
C LYS A 32 -17.21 29.37 8.32
N ASN A 33 -15.98 29.87 8.27
CA ASN A 33 -15.66 31.30 8.18
C ASN A 33 -14.77 31.64 6.97
N GLU A 34 -14.53 30.69 6.06
CA GLU A 34 -13.68 30.84 4.88
C GLU A 34 -14.35 30.15 3.70
N PRO A 35 -13.97 30.48 2.44
CA PRO A 35 -14.41 29.71 1.29
C PRO A 35 -13.98 28.25 1.42
N ASP A 36 -14.82 27.35 0.90
CA ASP A 36 -14.50 25.93 0.82
C ASP A 36 -13.18 25.73 0.11
N ALA A 37 -12.37 24.82 0.65
CA ALA A 37 -11.08 24.49 0.08
C ALA A 37 -11.15 23.11 -0.57
N VAL A 38 -10.67 23.01 -1.82
CA VAL A 38 -10.56 21.73 -2.51
C VAL A 38 -9.13 21.25 -2.43
N ILE A 39 -8.94 20.07 -1.82
CA ILE A 39 -7.68 19.34 -1.87
C ILE A 39 -7.70 18.52 -3.15
N SER A 40 -6.73 18.75 -4.02
CA SER A 40 -6.51 17.99 -5.26
C SER A 40 -5.04 17.60 -5.36
N ASP A 41 -4.75 16.54 -6.10
CA ASP A 41 -3.38 16.09 -6.35
C ASP A 41 -2.58 15.75 -5.08
N ALA A 42 -3.25 15.22 -4.06
CA ALA A 42 -2.60 14.84 -2.81
C ALA A 42 -1.50 13.78 -3.04
N ARG A 43 -0.34 13.97 -2.38
CA ARG A 43 0.76 13.01 -2.33
C ARG A 43 0.86 12.50 -0.90
N MET A 44 0.18 11.40 -0.60
CA MET A 44 0.07 10.87 0.75
C MET A 44 0.60 9.44 0.83
N THR A 45 1.41 9.19 1.85
CA THR A 45 1.82 7.84 2.26
C THR A 45 1.47 7.65 3.73
N LEU A 46 0.84 6.52 4.04
CA LEU A 46 0.55 6.11 5.41
C LEU A 46 1.42 4.90 5.75
N SER A 47 2.26 5.03 6.78
CA SER A 47 3.05 3.93 7.34
C SER A 47 2.81 3.86 8.84
N LEU A 48 2.32 2.72 9.31
CA LEU A 48 1.92 2.52 10.70
C LEU A 48 2.63 1.30 11.29
N MET A 49 3.27 1.50 12.43
CA MET A 49 3.84 0.44 13.26
C MET A 49 3.12 0.48 14.60
N VAL A 50 2.38 -0.59 14.91
CA VAL A 50 1.50 -0.68 16.07
C VAL A 50 1.74 -1.95 16.86
N GLN A 51 1.67 -1.87 18.19
CA GLN A 51 1.67 -3.02 19.07
C GLN A 51 0.44 -3.90 18.82
N PRO A 52 0.59 -5.24 18.83
CA PRO A 52 -0.51 -6.17 18.57
C PRO A 52 -1.76 -5.95 19.42
N GLU A 53 -1.60 -5.60 20.71
CA GLU A 53 -2.72 -5.35 21.63
C GLU A 53 -3.49 -4.10 21.23
N ALA A 54 -2.81 -2.98 20.97
CA ALA A 54 -3.45 -1.75 20.53
C ALA A 54 -4.19 -1.92 19.18
N PHE A 55 -3.66 -2.72 18.27
CA PHE A 55 -4.34 -3.03 17.01
C PHE A 55 -5.59 -3.89 17.21
N ARG A 56 -5.53 -4.88 18.11
CA ARG A 56 -6.68 -5.71 18.49
C ARG A 56 -7.80 -4.88 19.09
N ASP A 57 -7.46 -4.01 20.02
CA ASP A 57 -8.38 -3.05 20.63
C ASP A 57 -9.08 -2.15 19.60
N TYR A 58 -8.34 -1.72 18.58
CA TYR A 58 -8.91 -0.95 17.47
C TYR A 58 -9.86 -1.80 16.62
N LEU A 59 -9.47 -3.03 16.29
CA LEU A 59 -10.31 -3.95 15.52
C LEU A 59 -11.65 -4.22 16.22
N GLU A 60 -11.64 -4.41 17.55
CA GLU A 60 -12.86 -4.62 18.34
C GLU A 60 -13.79 -3.40 18.31
N ARG A 61 -13.24 -2.19 18.37
CA ARG A 61 -14.02 -0.95 18.45
C ARG A 61 -14.45 -0.40 17.09
N LYS A 62 -13.61 -0.53 16.07
CA LYS A 62 -13.73 0.18 14.77
C LYS A 62 -13.47 -0.71 13.56
N GLY A 63 -13.11 -1.98 13.74
CA GLY A 63 -12.74 -2.89 12.64
C GLY A 63 -13.83 -3.05 11.58
N SER A 64 -15.08 -3.25 11.99
CA SER A 64 -16.21 -3.40 11.04
C SER A 64 -16.43 -2.16 10.20
N MET A 65 -16.28 -0.97 10.78
CA MET A 65 -16.36 0.30 10.05
C MET A 65 -15.19 0.43 9.07
N ALA A 66 -13.96 0.21 9.53
CA ALA A 66 -12.76 0.29 8.71
C ALA A 66 -12.78 -0.70 7.53
N LYS A 67 -13.32 -1.90 7.75
CA LYS A 67 -13.57 -2.88 6.71
C LYS A 67 -14.66 -2.40 5.73
N GLY A 68 -15.82 -1.97 6.24
CA GLY A 68 -16.95 -1.56 5.42
C GLY A 68 -16.70 -0.35 4.51
N VAL A 69 -15.82 0.57 4.93
CA VAL A 69 -15.40 1.70 4.08
C VAL A 69 -14.23 1.34 3.14
N GLY A 70 -13.71 0.11 3.21
CA GLY A 70 -12.62 -0.37 2.38
C GLY A 70 -11.23 0.18 2.74
N PHE A 71 -11.02 0.63 3.98
CA PHE A 71 -9.72 1.13 4.43
C PHE A 71 -8.65 0.02 4.46
N PHE A 72 -8.97 -1.11 5.08
CA PHE A 72 -8.02 -2.23 5.17
C PHE A 72 -7.68 -2.85 3.82
N ALA A 73 -8.60 -2.78 2.86
CA ALA A 73 -8.38 -3.23 1.50
C ALA A 73 -7.31 -2.41 0.74
N ARG A 74 -7.03 -1.18 1.19
CA ARG A 74 -6.01 -0.28 0.63
C ARG A 74 -4.68 -0.33 1.39
N CYS A 75 -4.59 -1.16 2.43
CA CYS A 75 -3.41 -1.27 3.30
C CYS A 75 -2.67 -2.59 3.07
N LEU A 76 -1.33 -2.54 3.07
CA LEU A 76 -0.48 -3.72 3.16
C LEU A 76 -0.25 -4.05 4.64
N ILE A 77 -1.03 -4.99 5.17
CA ILE A 77 -0.99 -5.35 6.60
C ILE A 77 -0.12 -6.60 6.76
N SER A 78 0.87 -6.52 7.66
CA SER A 78 1.72 -7.66 8.02
C SER A 78 1.68 -7.90 9.53
N PHE A 79 1.60 -9.17 9.92
CA PHE A 79 1.69 -9.61 11.31
C PHE A 79 2.86 -10.59 11.46
N PRO A 80 4.10 -10.10 11.59
CA PRO A 80 5.28 -10.95 11.63
C PRO A 80 5.28 -11.85 12.87
N THR A 81 5.81 -13.07 12.71
CA THR A 81 5.95 -14.01 13.83
C THR A 81 6.92 -13.44 14.87
N SER A 82 6.55 -13.54 16.15
CA SER A 82 7.43 -13.08 17.23
C SER A 82 8.72 -13.90 17.28
N THR A 83 9.85 -13.20 17.29
CA THR A 83 11.18 -13.78 17.52
C THR A 83 11.60 -13.69 19.00
N GLN A 84 10.70 -13.25 19.89
CA GLN A 84 10.97 -13.18 21.32
C GLN A 84 11.19 -14.59 21.87
N GLY A 85 12.30 -14.79 22.58
CA GLY A 85 12.72 -16.11 23.09
C GLY A 85 13.58 -16.93 22.11
N SER A 86 13.61 -16.57 20.82
CA SER A 86 14.45 -17.21 19.80
C SER A 86 15.48 -16.26 19.16
N ARG A 87 15.42 -14.95 19.45
CA ARG A 87 16.37 -13.91 19.02
C ARG A 87 17.74 -13.98 19.72
N LEU A 88 18.42 -15.12 19.63
CA LEU A 88 19.78 -15.27 20.14
C LEU A 88 20.74 -14.39 19.32
N ILE A 89 21.64 -13.68 20.00
CA ILE A 89 22.70 -12.91 19.33
C ILE A 89 23.66 -13.91 18.71
N THR A 90 23.64 -14.00 17.39
CA THR A 90 24.63 -14.73 16.59
C THR A 90 25.46 -13.72 15.80
N VAL A 91 26.57 -14.15 15.19
CA VAL A 91 27.23 -13.39 14.13
C VAL A 91 26.56 -13.82 12.83
N PRO A 92 25.56 -13.07 12.31
CA PRO A 92 24.87 -13.48 11.11
C PRO A 92 25.81 -13.37 9.91
N VAL A 93 25.90 -14.44 9.11
CA VAL A 93 26.46 -14.36 7.75
C VAL A 93 25.33 -13.96 6.82
N THR A 94 24.96 -12.69 6.85
CA THR A 94 24.03 -12.12 5.87
C THR A 94 24.84 -11.53 4.72
N SER A 95 24.53 -11.94 3.49
CA SER A 95 25.11 -11.30 2.31
C SER A 95 24.79 -9.81 2.32
N GLN A 96 25.82 -8.98 2.23
CA GLN A 96 25.68 -7.52 2.08
C GLN A 96 25.92 -7.08 0.63
N GLU A 97 26.06 -8.01 -0.31
CA GLU A 97 26.47 -7.73 -1.70
C GLU A 97 25.57 -6.70 -2.39
N HIS A 98 24.25 -6.78 -2.17
CA HIS A 98 23.27 -5.93 -2.83
C HIS A 98 22.83 -4.72 -2.00
N ILE A 99 23.23 -4.64 -0.73
CA ILE A 99 22.85 -3.53 0.17
C ILE A 99 23.39 -2.18 -0.36
N PRO A 100 24.66 -2.05 -0.78
CA PRO A 100 25.16 -0.79 -1.33
C PRO A 100 24.36 -0.32 -2.55
N LYS A 101 24.10 -1.22 -3.52
CA LYS A 101 23.33 -0.90 -4.72
C LYS A 101 21.92 -0.40 -4.40
N PHE A 102 21.26 -1.04 -3.42
CA PHE A 102 19.95 -0.64 -2.95
C PHE A 102 19.97 0.76 -2.31
N HIS A 103 20.96 1.03 -1.45
CA HIS A 103 21.13 2.34 -0.83
C HIS A 103 21.45 3.44 -1.84
N ASP A 104 22.31 3.16 -2.82
CA ASP A 104 22.65 4.10 -3.89
C ASP A 104 21.39 4.50 -4.67
N ARG A 105 20.57 3.52 -5.05
CA ARG A 105 19.31 3.77 -5.75
C ARG A 105 18.31 4.58 -4.92
N LEU A 106 18.21 4.31 -3.62
CA LEU A 106 17.38 5.14 -2.73
C LEU A 106 17.85 6.60 -2.69
N MET A 107 19.16 6.81 -2.60
CA MET A 107 19.73 8.16 -2.56
C MET A 107 19.52 8.91 -3.88
N GLU A 108 19.60 8.23 -5.02
CA GLU A 108 19.24 8.81 -6.32
C GLU A 108 17.79 9.31 -6.32
N ILE A 109 16.82 8.47 -5.94
CA ILE A 109 15.39 8.83 -5.93
C ILE A 109 15.12 10.01 -4.98
N ILE A 110 15.74 10.02 -3.79
CA ILE A 110 15.61 11.13 -2.84
C ILE A 110 16.17 12.42 -3.46
N ASN A 111 17.36 12.37 -4.05
CA ASN A 111 17.99 13.55 -4.65
C ASN A 111 17.19 14.07 -5.86
N GLU A 112 16.66 13.18 -6.72
CA GLU A 112 15.74 13.54 -7.81
C GLU A 112 14.51 14.28 -7.27
N SER A 113 13.91 13.78 -6.19
CA SER A 113 12.72 14.39 -5.58
C SER A 113 12.99 15.77 -4.98
N LEU A 114 14.19 16.01 -4.46
CA LEU A 114 14.60 17.30 -3.89
C LEU A 114 15.00 18.32 -4.97
N ALA A 115 15.64 17.85 -6.03
CA ALA A 115 16.09 18.69 -7.13
C ALA A 115 14.93 19.17 -8.01
N THR A 116 13.84 18.40 -8.04
CA THR A 116 12.77 18.59 -9.01
C THR A 116 11.49 18.95 -8.30
N ASN A 117 10.98 20.17 -8.54
CA ASN A 117 9.65 20.57 -8.06
C ASN A 117 8.59 20.00 -9.02
N ILE A 118 8.52 18.66 -9.10
CA ILE A 118 7.71 17.94 -10.10
C ILE A 118 6.24 18.20 -9.80
N SER A 119 5.65 19.14 -10.55
CA SER A 119 4.21 19.36 -10.52
C SER A 119 3.45 18.27 -11.28
N GLU A 120 4.08 17.61 -12.26
CA GLU A 120 3.41 16.69 -13.18
C GLU A 120 3.59 15.21 -12.79
N ARG A 121 2.50 14.45 -12.73
CA ARG A 121 2.57 13.02 -12.39
C ARG A 121 3.09 12.22 -13.57
N LEU A 122 4.11 11.42 -13.34
CA LEU A 122 4.48 10.34 -14.26
C LEU A 122 3.39 9.27 -14.22
N SER A 123 2.69 9.09 -15.33
CA SER A 123 1.72 8.01 -15.51
C SER A 123 2.35 6.85 -16.25
N LEU A 124 2.62 5.76 -15.54
CA LEU A 124 3.10 4.51 -16.13
C LEU A 124 1.92 3.68 -16.65
N LYS A 125 2.15 2.94 -17.74
CA LYS A 125 1.19 1.98 -18.31
C LYS A 125 1.81 0.59 -18.26
N PHE A 126 1.00 -0.46 -18.26
CA PHE A 126 1.50 -1.81 -18.41
C PHE A 126 1.98 -2.07 -19.84
N SER A 127 3.05 -2.85 -19.99
CA SER A 127 3.33 -3.49 -21.27
C SER A 127 2.22 -4.50 -21.60
N PRO A 128 2.05 -4.91 -22.88
CA PRO A 128 1.04 -5.89 -23.24
C PRO A 128 1.13 -7.22 -22.45
N GLU A 129 2.35 -7.66 -22.15
CA GLU A 129 2.62 -8.87 -21.37
C GLU A 129 2.26 -8.67 -19.89
N ALA A 130 2.66 -7.53 -19.32
CA ALA A 130 2.33 -7.16 -17.95
C ALA A 130 0.82 -7.01 -17.74
N GLU A 131 0.12 -6.40 -18.70
CA GLU A 131 -1.34 -6.24 -18.69
C GLU A 131 -2.03 -7.60 -18.71
N LYS A 132 -1.57 -8.52 -19.57
CA LYS A 132 -2.10 -9.89 -19.62
C LYS A 132 -1.94 -10.62 -18.28
N SER A 133 -0.77 -10.52 -17.65
CA SER A 133 -0.49 -11.14 -16.36
C SER A 133 -1.34 -10.53 -15.23
N TRP A 134 -1.52 -9.21 -15.24
CA TRP A 134 -2.41 -8.50 -14.32
C TRP A 134 -3.88 -8.90 -14.50
N ILE A 135 -4.39 -8.97 -15.73
CA ILE A 135 -5.78 -9.39 -16.05
C ILE A 135 -6.01 -10.84 -15.58
N ASN A 136 -5.04 -11.72 -15.83
CA ASN A 136 -5.13 -13.11 -15.40
C ASN A 136 -5.23 -13.21 -13.87
N TYR A 137 -4.39 -12.47 -13.15
CA TYR A 137 -4.46 -12.39 -11.69
C TYR A 137 -5.83 -11.85 -11.22
N TYR A 138 -6.29 -10.73 -11.78
CA TYR A 138 -7.59 -10.13 -11.44
C TYR A 138 -8.73 -11.15 -11.58
N ASN A 139 -8.81 -11.82 -12.73
CA ASN A 139 -9.86 -12.80 -13.02
C ASN A 139 -9.79 -14.02 -12.08
N GLN A 140 -8.59 -14.47 -11.70
CA GLN A 140 -8.41 -15.56 -10.74
C GLN A 140 -8.92 -15.18 -9.35
N ILE A 141 -8.61 -13.97 -8.89
CA ILE A 141 -9.11 -13.46 -7.62
C ILE A 141 -10.63 -13.32 -7.65
N GLU A 142 -11.19 -12.72 -8.70
CA GLU A 142 -12.64 -12.52 -8.82
C GLU A 142 -13.41 -13.86 -8.84
N THR A 143 -12.89 -14.85 -9.58
CA THR A 143 -13.44 -16.21 -9.56
C THR A 143 -13.39 -16.82 -8.16
N SER A 144 -12.33 -16.53 -7.39
CA SER A 144 -12.15 -17.06 -6.03
C SER A 144 -13.05 -16.39 -4.98
N ILE A 145 -13.51 -15.16 -5.22
CA ILE A 145 -14.50 -14.44 -4.40
C ILE A 145 -15.92 -15.01 -4.57
N GLY A 146 -16.22 -15.58 -5.75
CA GLY A 146 -17.53 -16.10 -6.11
C GLY A 146 -18.09 -17.16 -5.15
N ILE A 147 -19.41 -17.35 -5.14
CA ILE A 147 -20.16 -18.21 -4.21
C ILE A 147 -19.70 -19.70 -4.24
N GLN A 148 -19.02 -20.13 -5.30
CA GLN A 148 -18.43 -21.48 -5.44
C GLN A 148 -16.90 -21.51 -5.24
N GLY A 149 -16.29 -20.41 -4.80
CA GLY A 149 -14.85 -20.29 -4.58
C GLY A 149 -14.37 -21.29 -3.54
N LYS A 150 -13.56 -22.27 -3.96
CA LYS A 150 -13.04 -23.35 -3.11
C LYS A 150 -12.03 -22.88 -2.05
N ASN A 151 -11.68 -21.59 -2.00
CA ASN A 151 -10.47 -21.10 -1.36
C ASN A 151 -10.70 -20.14 -0.17
N GLY A 152 -11.92 -20.02 0.37
CA GLY A 152 -12.16 -19.31 1.64
C GLY A 152 -11.98 -17.78 1.60
N LEU A 153 -11.85 -17.17 0.42
CA LEU A 153 -11.78 -15.70 0.26
C LEU A 153 -13.14 -15.00 0.42
N SER A 154 -14.22 -15.74 0.63
CA SER A 154 -15.57 -15.21 0.86
C SER A 154 -15.66 -14.30 2.08
N ASP A 155 -14.77 -14.45 3.06
CA ASP A 155 -14.72 -13.63 4.27
C ASP A 155 -13.86 -12.36 4.10
N PHE A 156 -13.10 -12.30 3.00
CA PHE A 156 -12.11 -11.25 2.68
C PHE A 156 -12.37 -10.56 1.33
N LYS A 157 -13.62 -10.58 0.83
CA LYS A 157 -14.00 -10.03 -0.48
C LYS A 157 -13.49 -8.61 -0.72
N ASP A 158 -13.60 -7.77 0.30
CA ASP A 158 -13.21 -6.35 0.22
C ASP A 158 -11.70 -6.18 -0.01
N PHE A 159 -10.89 -7.04 0.61
CA PHE A 159 -9.45 -7.04 0.42
C PHE A 159 -9.07 -7.59 -0.96
N ALA A 160 -9.73 -8.69 -1.35
CA ALA A 160 -9.52 -9.32 -2.63
C ALA A 160 -9.91 -8.42 -3.82
N SER A 161 -10.99 -7.63 -3.71
CA SER A 161 -11.41 -6.71 -4.78
C SER A 161 -10.47 -5.53 -5.00
N LYS A 162 -9.59 -5.22 -4.03
CA LYS A 162 -8.57 -4.16 -4.14
C LYS A 162 -7.15 -4.71 -4.36
N SER A 163 -6.95 -6.02 -4.39
CA SER A 163 -5.62 -6.60 -4.55
C SER A 163 -4.98 -6.20 -5.87
N ALA A 164 -5.74 -6.22 -6.96
CA ALA A 164 -5.23 -5.88 -8.28
C ALA A 164 -4.79 -4.41 -8.39
N GLU A 165 -5.49 -3.48 -7.73
CA GLU A 165 -5.08 -2.08 -7.64
C GLU A 165 -3.78 -1.91 -6.82
N ASN A 166 -3.66 -2.63 -5.71
CA ASN A 166 -2.43 -2.64 -4.92
C ASN A 166 -1.25 -3.22 -5.72
N ILE A 167 -1.46 -4.33 -6.43
CA ILE A 167 -0.44 -4.95 -7.29
C ILE A 167 0.01 -3.99 -8.37
N ALA A 168 -0.90 -3.26 -9.02
CA ALA A 168 -0.53 -2.27 -10.02
C ALA A 168 0.37 -1.16 -9.44
N ARG A 169 0.05 -0.69 -8.22
CA ARG A 169 0.88 0.31 -7.52
C ARG A 169 2.24 -0.25 -7.13
N ILE A 170 2.31 -1.47 -6.60
CA ILE A 170 3.56 -2.13 -6.22
C ILE A 170 4.43 -2.39 -7.47
N ALA A 171 3.84 -2.87 -8.56
CA ALA A 171 4.54 -3.11 -9.82
C ALA A 171 5.15 -1.82 -10.38
N ALA A 172 4.39 -0.72 -10.35
CA ALA A 172 4.89 0.60 -10.75
C ALA A 172 6.07 1.05 -9.86
N LEU A 173 5.99 0.84 -8.55
CA LEU A 173 7.06 1.18 -7.61
C LEU A 173 8.32 0.34 -7.85
N ILE A 174 8.19 -0.98 -8.05
CA ILE A 174 9.31 -1.88 -8.37
C ILE A 174 9.95 -1.45 -9.69
N HIS A 175 9.15 -1.25 -10.73
CA HIS A 175 9.63 -0.84 -12.04
C HIS A 175 10.41 0.48 -11.99
N TYR A 176 9.89 1.48 -11.29
CA TYR A 176 10.57 2.76 -11.09
C TYR A 176 11.83 2.60 -10.23
N PHE A 177 11.78 1.80 -9.17
CA PHE A 177 12.93 1.56 -8.30
C PHE A 177 14.07 0.85 -9.05
N GLU A 178 13.77 -0.07 -9.95
CA GLU A 178 14.78 -0.72 -10.81
C GLU A 178 15.44 0.23 -11.82
N GLY A 179 14.94 1.46 -11.97
CA GLY A 179 15.45 2.43 -12.93
C GLY A 179 15.00 2.16 -14.37
N ASN A 180 13.98 1.32 -14.55
CA ASN A 180 13.39 1.08 -15.85
C ASN A 180 12.60 2.32 -16.33
N THR A 181 12.51 2.48 -17.64
CA THR A 181 11.77 3.55 -18.30
C THR A 181 10.69 2.98 -19.21
N GLY A 182 9.59 3.71 -19.39
CA GLY A 182 8.51 3.32 -20.28
C GLY A 182 7.44 2.53 -19.55
N ASP A 183 6.95 1.47 -20.19
CA ASP A 183 5.84 0.68 -19.66
C ASP A 183 6.31 -0.33 -18.61
N ILE A 184 5.47 -0.53 -17.59
CA ILE A 184 5.68 -1.47 -16.49
C ILE A 184 5.88 -2.87 -17.08
N SER A 185 7.01 -3.49 -16.71
CA SER A 185 7.44 -4.78 -17.20
C SER A 185 6.66 -5.93 -16.57
N GLU A 186 6.55 -7.05 -17.28
CA GLU A 186 5.94 -8.27 -16.75
C GLU A 186 6.67 -8.77 -15.49
N CYS A 187 8.00 -8.65 -15.44
CA CYS A 187 8.80 -9.04 -14.28
C CYS A 187 8.43 -8.23 -13.02
N ALA A 188 8.24 -6.91 -13.15
CA ALA A 188 7.80 -6.08 -12.03
C ALA A 188 6.37 -6.44 -11.58
N THR A 189 5.47 -6.73 -12.53
CA THR A 189 4.11 -7.19 -12.22
C THR A 189 4.10 -8.54 -11.51
N GLN A 190 4.90 -9.50 -11.97
CA GLN A 190 5.00 -10.82 -11.33
C GLN A 190 5.57 -10.73 -9.91
N SER A 191 6.61 -9.90 -9.72
CA SER A 191 7.18 -9.62 -8.40
C SER A 191 6.14 -9.00 -7.45
N ALA A 192 5.32 -8.07 -7.97
CA ALA A 192 4.25 -7.46 -7.20
C ALA A 192 3.16 -8.47 -6.79
N ILE A 193 2.82 -9.42 -7.67
CA ILE A 193 1.89 -10.52 -7.37
C ILE A 193 2.44 -11.43 -6.27
N GLU A 194 3.76 -11.69 -6.26
CA GLU A 194 4.39 -12.55 -5.25
C GLU A 194 4.51 -11.88 -3.86
N ILE A 195 4.60 -10.55 -3.83
CA ILE A 195 4.67 -9.77 -2.58
C ILE A 195 3.30 -9.65 -1.90
N PHE A 196 2.22 -9.63 -2.69
CA PHE A 196 0.86 -9.36 -2.21
C PHE A 196 0.15 -10.63 -1.70
#